data_AF-A0A947R2I3-F1
#
_entry.id   AF-A0A947R2I3-F1
#
_cell.length_a   1.000
_cell.length_b   1.000
_cell.length_c   1.000
_cell.angle_alpha   90.00
_cell.angle_beta   90.00
_cell.angle_gamma   90.00
#
_symmetry.space_group_name_H-M   'P 1'
#
loop_
_entity.id
_entity.type
_entity.pdbx_description
1 polymer ?
#
loop_
_entity_poly.entity_id
_entity_poly.type
_entity_poly.pdbx_seq_one_letter_code
_entity_poly.pdbx_strand_id
1 'polypeptide(L)'
;MKGRLFFISIFLNLFFSFTAFAAPSITDSPTTISHGTTITISGKNFGIHKDYSPNKDYLPAAWENFESGVADRDVWMYDGPNGLQRTKDNQRRGSIYASRGTKKTETFTNVFGEEKTGGSGSFYNPNNTNSQVLFISAWCMFPIGTVDGLRGIDAQCKFISTLSVGQYGNQYWNISSFTNSSEVYLRLNFEDGRISSTPLRLNQGTINENEWHRFDLAIDTTKAYGKKVSAFYIDGKEYTNESNRYFLESPDCHSDGGYGCPREFSGSFVVRYFRTENFYVYFDDLYVNNTWARVEISENSTWNETASLHKEIQVSKIWSENSITFTVNQGSFQNGDTAYIFAVDENGVASNGKKIVFSAEGQCDIARPGSVTVGAF
;
A
#
# COMPACT_ATOMS: atom_id res chain seq x y z
N MET A 1 44.14 37.14 18.94
CA MET A 1 43.53 35.82 18.64
C MET A 1 42.01 35.74 18.83
N LYS A 2 41.35 36.61 19.60
CA LYS A 2 39.89 36.55 19.82
C LYS A 2 39.00 37.00 18.64
N GLY A 3 39.51 37.81 17.70
CA GLY A 3 38.75 38.26 16.52
C GLY A 3 38.67 37.26 15.35
N ARG A 4 39.55 36.24 15.30
CA ARG A 4 39.57 35.26 14.19
C ARG A 4 38.63 34.07 14.39
N LEU A 5 38.23 33.76 15.63
CA LEU A 5 37.23 32.72 15.91
C LEU A 5 35.78 33.19 15.64
N PHE A 6 35.50 34.48 15.75
CA PHE A 6 34.14 35.02 15.52
C PHE A 6 33.74 34.99 14.04
N PHE A 7 34.70 35.24 13.14
CA PHE A 7 34.47 35.17 11.69
C PHE A 7 34.24 33.75 11.16
N ILE A 8 34.86 32.73 11.78
CA ILE A 8 34.67 31.32 11.38
C ILE A 8 33.26 30.83 11.74
N SER A 9 32.67 31.30 12.84
CA SER A 9 31.32 30.87 13.26
C SER A 9 30.20 31.44 12.38
N ILE A 10 30.36 32.66 11.84
CA ILE A 10 29.40 33.27 10.90
C ILE A 10 29.52 32.65 9.51
N PHE A 11 30.74 32.33 9.06
CA PHE A 11 30.94 31.64 7.78
C PHE A 11 30.43 30.20 7.80
N LEU A 12 30.54 29.47 8.92
CA LEU A 12 30.05 28.08 9.00
C LEU A 12 28.52 27.97 8.90
N ASN A 13 27.76 29.00 9.32
CA ASN A 13 26.29 29.00 9.21
C ASN A 13 25.77 29.38 7.80
N LEU A 14 26.61 29.96 6.94
CA LEU A 14 26.26 30.34 5.57
C LEU A 14 26.35 29.17 4.57
N PHE A 15 26.95 28.04 4.95
CA PHE A 15 27.10 26.86 4.08
C PHE A 15 26.18 25.68 4.44
N PHE A 16 25.34 25.81 5.47
CA PHE A 16 24.32 24.81 5.82
C PHE A 16 22.92 25.41 5.71
N SER A 17 22.57 25.94 4.54
CA SER A 17 21.17 26.21 4.20
C SER A 17 20.48 24.86 3.95
N PHE A 18 19.87 24.28 4.98
CA PHE A 18 18.90 23.22 4.76
C PHE A 18 17.70 23.83 4.03
N THR A 19 17.32 23.26 2.90
CA THR A 19 16.04 23.57 2.24
C THR A 19 14.91 23.11 3.16
N ALA A 20 14.32 24.06 3.90
CA ALA A 20 13.08 23.82 4.63
C ALA A 20 11.93 23.85 3.62
N PHE A 21 11.43 22.68 3.25
CA PHE A 21 10.19 22.59 2.47
C PHE A 21 9.03 22.96 3.39
N ALA A 22 8.25 23.97 3.00
CA ALA A 22 7.06 24.35 3.75
C ALA A 22 6.02 23.24 3.59
N ALA A 23 5.45 22.79 4.71
CA ALA A 23 4.42 21.76 4.68
C ALA A 23 3.24 22.18 3.77
N PRO A 24 2.59 21.22 3.09
CA PRO A 24 1.43 21.51 2.27
C PRO A 24 0.30 22.14 3.08
N SER A 25 -0.52 22.97 2.45
CA SER A 25 -1.66 23.60 3.13
C SER A 25 -2.90 23.62 2.25
N ILE A 26 -4.00 23.06 2.75
CA ILE A 26 -5.31 23.10 2.09
C ILE A 26 -6.04 24.36 2.57
N THR A 27 -6.25 25.31 1.66
CA THR A 27 -6.98 26.54 1.94
C THR A 27 -8.48 26.41 1.65
N ASP A 28 -8.83 25.67 0.61
CA ASP A 28 -10.21 25.49 0.18
C ASP A 28 -10.51 24.02 -0.17
N SER A 29 -11.70 23.59 0.23
CA SER A 29 -12.27 22.27 -0.07
C SER A 29 -13.79 22.33 0.11
N PRO A 30 -14.55 21.46 -0.56
CA PRO A 30 -15.93 21.21 -0.18
C PRO A 30 -16.03 20.82 1.29
N THR A 31 -17.10 21.23 1.97
CA THR A 31 -17.40 20.80 3.35
C THR A 31 -18.19 19.50 3.39
N THR A 32 -18.84 19.15 2.29
CA THR A 32 -19.65 17.95 2.12
C THR A 32 -19.22 17.26 0.83
N ILE A 33 -18.98 15.95 0.89
CA ILE A 33 -18.52 15.16 -0.26
C ILE A 33 -19.29 13.84 -0.36
N SER A 34 -19.28 13.23 -1.54
CA SER A 34 -19.97 11.97 -1.84
C SER A 34 -19.04 11.00 -2.54
N HIS A 35 -19.21 9.70 -2.29
CA HIS A 35 -18.47 8.67 -3.01
C HIS A 35 -18.60 8.81 -4.53
N GLY A 36 -17.51 8.53 -5.26
CA GLY A 36 -17.46 8.57 -6.72
C GLY A 36 -17.47 9.98 -7.33
N THR A 37 -17.76 11.03 -6.55
CA THR A 37 -17.71 12.41 -7.05
C THR A 37 -16.27 12.86 -7.26
N THR A 38 -16.04 13.66 -8.30
CA THR A 38 -14.75 14.31 -8.52
C THR A 38 -14.76 15.68 -7.85
N ILE A 39 -13.81 15.91 -6.95
CA ILE A 39 -13.67 17.18 -6.23
C ILE A 39 -12.29 17.78 -6.43
N THR A 40 -12.20 19.10 -6.23
CA THR A 40 -10.94 19.85 -6.27
C THR A 40 -10.69 20.51 -4.94
N ILE A 41 -9.48 20.36 -4.41
CA ILE A 41 -8.97 21.13 -3.28
C ILE A 41 -7.94 22.15 -3.77
N SER A 42 -7.89 23.32 -3.12
CA SER A 42 -6.94 24.39 -3.45
C SER A 42 -6.09 24.76 -2.25
N GLY A 43 -4.83 25.10 -2.49
CA GLY A 43 -3.84 25.26 -1.44
C GLY A 43 -2.50 25.79 -1.93
N LYS A 44 -1.47 25.50 -1.14
CA LYS A 44 -0.08 25.84 -1.44
C LYS A 44 0.84 24.69 -1.05
N ASN A 45 1.97 24.62 -1.75
CA ASN A 45 3.05 23.67 -1.49
C ASN A 45 2.59 22.21 -1.57
N PHE A 46 1.64 21.88 -2.45
CA PHE A 46 1.31 20.47 -2.71
C PHE A 46 2.43 19.73 -3.46
N GLY A 47 3.44 20.47 -3.92
CA GLY A 47 4.57 19.92 -4.65
C GLY A 47 4.17 19.32 -5.99
N ILE A 48 4.89 18.29 -6.43
CA ILE A 48 4.76 17.72 -7.78
C ILE A 48 4.48 16.23 -7.68
N HIS A 49 3.43 15.79 -8.37
CA HIS A 49 3.18 14.37 -8.58
C HIS A 49 3.92 13.90 -9.84
N LYS A 50 5.05 13.19 -9.67
CA LYS A 50 5.92 12.79 -10.79
C LYS A 50 5.21 12.00 -11.89
N ASP A 51 4.21 11.20 -11.52
CA ASP A 51 3.39 10.42 -12.46
C ASP A 51 2.25 11.23 -13.11
N TYR A 52 2.19 12.55 -12.91
CA TYR A 52 1.17 13.40 -13.51
C TYR A 52 1.17 13.27 -15.04
N SER A 53 0.07 12.76 -15.58
CA SER A 53 -0.19 12.69 -17.00
C SER A 53 -1.62 13.12 -17.26
N PRO A 54 -1.85 14.20 -18.05
CA PRO A 54 -3.21 14.64 -18.36
C PRO A 54 -4.00 13.65 -19.22
N ASN A 55 -3.34 12.59 -19.71
CA ASN A 55 -3.94 11.55 -20.55
C ASN A 55 -4.33 10.29 -19.78
N LYS A 56 -4.13 10.25 -18.46
CA LYS A 56 -4.56 9.14 -17.60
C LYS A 56 -5.80 9.55 -16.82
N ASP A 57 -6.73 8.62 -16.66
CA ASP A 57 -7.94 8.82 -15.84
C ASP A 57 -7.63 8.95 -14.34
N TYR A 58 -6.42 8.54 -13.94
CA TYR A 58 -5.88 8.70 -12.60
C TYR A 58 -4.34 8.82 -12.64
N LEU A 59 -3.78 9.45 -11.62
CA LEU A 59 -2.34 9.69 -11.45
C LEU A 59 -1.53 8.55 -10.84
N PRO A 60 -2.02 7.73 -9.90
CA PRO A 60 -1.24 6.60 -9.43
C PRO A 60 -0.80 5.71 -10.60
N ALA A 61 0.34 5.04 -10.42
CA ALA A 61 0.84 4.07 -11.39
C ALA A 61 -0.16 2.94 -11.64
N ALA A 62 -0.91 2.54 -10.61
CA ALA A 62 -2.00 1.59 -10.72
C ALA A 62 -3.07 1.83 -9.63
N TRP A 63 -4.33 1.61 -9.98
CA TRP A 63 -5.47 1.61 -9.05
C TRP A 63 -6.47 0.52 -9.43
N GLU A 64 -7.00 -0.20 -8.44
CA GLU A 64 -8.10 -1.14 -8.60
C GLU A 64 -8.89 -1.31 -7.31
N ASN A 65 -10.19 -1.00 -7.35
CA ASN A 65 -11.12 -1.23 -6.25
C ASN A 65 -12.13 -2.34 -6.55
N PHE A 66 -11.98 -3.03 -7.69
CA PHE A 66 -12.82 -4.12 -8.16
C PHE A 66 -14.30 -3.79 -8.41
N GLU A 67 -14.73 -2.54 -8.19
CA GLU A 67 -16.13 -2.12 -8.26
C GLU A 67 -16.74 -2.22 -9.65
N SER A 68 -15.92 -2.11 -10.70
CA SER A 68 -16.32 -2.38 -12.09
C SER A 68 -16.67 -3.85 -12.33
N GLY A 69 -16.24 -4.73 -11.43
CA GLY A 69 -16.25 -6.18 -11.57
C GLY A 69 -15.19 -6.70 -12.55
N VAL A 70 -14.41 -5.86 -13.22
CA VAL A 70 -13.36 -6.30 -14.15
C VAL A 70 -12.15 -5.38 -14.02
N ALA A 71 -11.00 -5.96 -13.67
CA ALA A 71 -9.74 -5.24 -13.58
C ALA A 71 -9.16 -4.94 -14.96
N ASP A 72 -8.44 -3.84 -15.06
CA ASP A 72 -7.76 -3.43 -16.30
C ASP A 72 -6.52 -4.31 -16.56
N ARG A 73 -6.46 -4.99 -17.71
CA ARG A 73 -5.34 -5.84 -18.12
C ARG A 73 -4.10 -5.07 -18.56
N ASP A 74 -4.25 -3.82 -18.97
CA ASP A 74 -3.13 -2.98 -19.39
C ASP A 74 -2.36 -2.45 -18.18
N VAL A 75 -3.01 -2.43 -17.01
CA VAL A 75 -2.46 -2.01 -15.72
C VAL A 75 -2.09 -3.21 -14.86
N TRP A 76 -2.99 -4.20 -14.78
CA TRP A 76 -2.86 -5.36 -13.91
C TRP A 76 -2.63 -6.63 -14.73
N MET A 77 -1.52 -7.30 -14.46
CA MET A 77 -1.20 -8.59 -15.04
C MET A 77 -1.21 -9.67 -13.98
N TYR A 78 -1.31 -10.92 -14.43
CA TYR A 78 -1.20 -12.09 -13.58
C TYR A 78 0.01 -12.94 -13.95
N ASP A 79 0.72 -13.46 -12.94
CA ASP A 79 1.79 -14.44 -13.10
C ASP A 79 1.28 -15.84 -12.68
N GLY A 80 1.16 -16.74 -13.66
CA GLY A 80 0.72 -18.15 -13.52
C GLY A 80 -0.39 -18.55 -14.52
N PRO A 81 -1.18 -19.62 -14.25
CA PRO A 81 -2.35 -20.01 -15.07
C PRO A 81 -3.77 -19.61 -14.58
N ASN A 82 -3.96 -19.17 -13.33
CA ASN A 82 -5.25 -19.19 -12.62
C ASN A 82 -5.87 -17.85 -12.12
N GLY A 83 -5.21 -16.68 -12.14
CA GLY A 83 -5.78 -15.38 -11.72
C GLY A 83 -6.12 -15.23 -10.22
N LEU A 84 -6.46 -14.02 -9.75
CA LEU A 84 -7.27 -13.86 -8.52
C LEU A 84 -8.75 -14.01 -8.87
N GLN A 85 -9.51 -14.66 -7.99
CA GLN A 85 -10.95 -14.79 -8.12
C GLN A 85 -11.62 -13.45 -7.79
N ARG A 86 -12.58 -13.04 -8.61
CA ARG A 86 -13.53 -11.98 -8.26
C ARG A 86 -14.62 -12.56 -7.36
N THR A 87 -14.94 -11.91 -6.25
CA THR A 87 -15.94 -12.40 -5.32
C THR A 87 -16.80 -11.30 -4.71
N LYS A 88 -18.04 -11.66 -4.35
CA LYS A 88 -18.96 -10.87 -3.52
C LYS A 88 -18.93 -11.28 -2.05
N ASP A 89 -18.15 -12.31 -1.72
CA ASP A 89 -18.00 -12.79 -0.35
C ASP A 89 -17.05 -11.87 0.43
N ASN A 90 -17.38 -11.63 1.71
CA ASN A 90 -16.55 -10.88 2.64
C ASN A 90 -16.03 -9.53 2.11
N GLN A 91 -16.87 -8.83 1.33
CA GLN A 91 -16.55 -7.51 0.79
C GLN A 91 -16.12 -6.55 1.89
N ARG A 92 -15.23 -5.61 1.54
CA ARG A 92 -14.98 -4.45 2.37
C ARG A 92 -16.24 -3.60 2.40
N ARG A 93 -16.47 -2.92 3.51
CA ARG A 93 -17.62 -2.01 3.62
C ARG A 93 -17.46 -0.90 2.59
N GLY A 94 -18.50 -0.68 1.78
CA GLY A 94 -18.48 0.27 0.67
C GLY A 94 -18.10 -0.34 -0.68
N SER A 95 -17.76 -1.64 -0.73
CA SER A 95 -17.31 -2.33 -1.95
C SER A 95 -18.30 -3.41 -2.40
N ILE A 96 -18.58 -3.49 -3.71
CA ILE A 96 -19.35 -4.55 -4.37
C ILE A 96 -18.50 -5.79 -4.62
N TYR A 97 -17.20 -5.63 -4.84
CA TYR A 97 -16.35 -6.76 -5.12
C TYR A 97 -15.08 -6.69 -4.30
N ALA A 98 -14.58 -7.86 -3.95
CA ALA A 98 -13.20 -8.03 -3.54
C ALA A 98 -12.54 -9.02 -4.51
N SER A 99 -11.21 -9.10 -4.47
CA SER A 99 -10.49 -10.20 -5.08
C SER A 99 -10.04 -11.19 -4.00
N ARG A 100 -9.94 -12.47 -4.33
CA ARG A 100 -9.35 -13.48 -3.43
C ARG A 100 -8.43 -14.45 -4.15
N GLY A 101 -7.38 -14.89 -3.47
CA GLY A 101 -6.60 -16.04 -3.91
C GLY A 101 -7.27 -17.34 -3.48
N THR A 102 -7.48 -18.28 -4.41
CA THR A 102 -7.94 -19.65 -4.10
C THR A 102 -6.91 -20.68 -4.56
N LYS A 103 -6.81 -21.81 -3.86
CA LYS A 103 -6.01 -22.98 -4.28
C LYS A 103 -6.86 -24.07 -4.93
N LYS A 104 -8.18 -23.94 -4.93
CA LYS A 104 -9.05 -25.06 -5.29
C LYS A 104 -8.99 -25.33 -6.81
N THR A 105 -9.12 -26.59 -7.20
CA THR A 105 -9.61 -26.97 -8.54
C THR A 105 -11.09 -26.62 -8.65
N GLU A 106 -11.39 -25.34 -8.46
CA GLU A 106 -12.67 -24.73 -8.72
C GLU A 106 -12.59 -24.01 -10.05
N THR A 107 -13.70 -24.04 -10.78
CA THR A 107 -13.92 -23.07 -11.84
C THR A 107 -14.45 -21.79 -11.20
N PHE A 108 -13.80 -20.67 -11.48
CA PHE A 108 -14.22 -19.36 -11.00
C PHE A 108 -14.04 -18.30 -12.08
N THR A 109 -14.77 -17.19 -11.95
CA THR A 109 -14.50 -15.99 -12.73
C THR A 109 -13.36 -15.22 -12.06
N ASN A 110 -12.26 -15.04 -12.78
CA ASN A 110 -11.18 -14.21 -12.29
C ASN A 110 -11.57 -12.72 -12.34
N VAL A 111 -10.75 -11.89 -11.72
CA VAL A 111 -10.82 -10.41 -11.78
C VAL A 111 -10.88 -9.81 -13.18
N PHE A 112 -10.51 -10.54 -14.24
CA PHE A 112 -10.57 -10.06 -15.62
C PHE A 112 -11.84 -10.54 -16.36
N GLY A 113 -12.78 -11.17 -15.65
CA GLY A 113 -14.02 -11.67 -16.23
C GLY A 113 -13.91 -13.04 -16.93
N GLU A 114 -12.77 -13.72 -16.81
CA GLU A 114 -12.53 -15.01 -17.48
C GLU A 114 -12.83 -16.18 -16.56
N GLU A 115 -13.39 -17.26 -17.10
CA GLU A 115 -13.47 -18.54 -16.37
C GLU A 115 -12.09 -19.22 -16.32
N LYS A 116 -11.63 -19.56 -15.12
CA LYS A 116 -10.36 -20.24 -14.85
C LYS A 116 -10.59 -21.45 -13.98
N THR A 117 -9.75 -22.47 -14.13
CA THR A 117 -9.74 -23.67 -13.28
C THR A 117 -8.33 -23.91 -12.74
N GLY A 118 -8.15 -23.80 -11.42
CA GLY A 118 -6.88 -24.06 -10.74
C GLY A 118 -6.50 -23.00 -9.70
N GLY A 119 -5.42 -23.23 -8.94
CA GLY A 119 -5.04 -22.40 -7.80
C GLY A 119 -3.86 -21.43 -7.99
N SER A 120 -3.82 -20.43 -7.10
CA SER A 120 -2.76 -19.42 -6.86
C SER A 120 -2.58 -18.34 -7.91
N GLY A 121 -2.46 -17.10 -7.44
CA GLY A 121 -2.17 -15.98 -8.31
C GLY A 121 -1.37 -14.85 -7.74
N SER A 122 -0.51 -14.29 -8.61
CA SER A 122 0.17 -13.03 -8.41
C SER A 122 -0.57 -11.93 -9.16
N PHE A 123 -0.60 -10.73 -8.59
CA PHE A 123 -1.00 -9.53 -9.31
C PHE A 123 0.21 -8.64 -9.62
N TYR A 124 0.12 -7.93 -10.74
CA TYR A 124 0.94 -6.80 -11.19
C TYR A 124 2.35 -7.11 -11.72
N ASN A 125 2.58 -6.64 -12.95
CA ASN A 125 3.89 -6.49 -13.57
C ASN A 125 4.03 -5.01 -13.99
N PRO A 126 4.81 -4.19 -13.27
CA PRO A 126 5.20 -2.88 -13.74
C PRO A 126 6.28 -3.08 -14.80
N ASN A 127 5.91 -3.50 -16.00
CA ASN A 127 6.85 -3.40 -17.11
C ASN A 127 7.22 -1.90 -17.22
N ASN A 128 8.41 -1.53 -16.76
CA ASN A 128 9.08 -0.22 -16.88
C ASN A 128 8.82 0.88 -15.82
N THR A 129 8.54 0.59 -14.55
CA THR A 129 8.76 1.64 -13.53
C THR A 129 10.23 1.59 -13.07
N ASN A 130 11.12 2.32 -13.74
CA ASN A 130 12.47 2.66 -13.25
C ASN A 130 12.39 3.61 -12.02
N SER A 131 11.41 3.37 -11.15
CA SER A 131 11.00 4.25 -10.09
C SER A 131 11.82 3.95 -8.86
N GLN A 132 12.59 4.95 -8.44
CA GLN A 132 13.41 4.86 -7.24
C GLN A 132 12.59 5.13 -5.96
N VAL A 133 11.35 5.61 -6.13
CA VAL A 133 10.37 5.83 -5.05
C VAL A 133 9.10 5.08 -5.40
N LEU A 134 8.52 4.39 -4.42
CA LEU A 134 7.30 3.60 -4.58
C LEU A 134 6.46 3.67 -3.31
N PHE A 135 5.15 3.87 -3.47
CA PHE A 135 4.17 3.71 -2.41
C PHE A 135 3.13 2.69 -2.89
N ILE A 136 2.89 1.64 -2.10
CA ILE A 136 1.89 0.61 -2.33
C ILE A 136 0.94 0.63 -1.15
N SER A 137 -0.37 0.59 -1.42
CA SER A 137 -1.40 0.41 -0.41
C SER A 137 -2.40 -0.63 -0.89
N ALA A 138 -2.90 -1.45 0.02
CA ALA A 138 -4.03 -2.34 -0.23
C ALA A 138 -4.77 -2.66 1.06
N TRP A 139 -6.07 -2.86 0.96
CA TRP A 139 -6.84 -3.49 2.02
C TRP A 139 -6.73 -5.00 1.88
N CYS A 140 -6.50 -5.69 3.00
CA CYS A 140 -6.42 -7.14 3.05
C CYS A 140 -7.29 -7.69 4.20
N MET A 141 -7.92 -8.85 3.99
CA MET A 141 -8.61 -9.58 5.05
C MET A 141 -8.22 -11.06 5.07
N PHE A 142 -8.03 -11.57 6.29
CA PHE A 142 -7.75 -12.97 6.61
C PHE A 142 -8.99 -13.62 7.22
N PRO A 143 -9.67 -14.57 6.57
CA PRO A 143 -10.85 -15.20 7.14
C PRO A 143 -10.55 -15.96 8.43
N ILE A 144 -11.59 -16.23 9.21
CA ILE A 144 -11.50 -17.12 10.37
C ILE A 144 -10.88 -18.46 9.94
N GLY A 145 -9.90 -18.92 10.71
CA GLY A 145 -9.19 -20.17 10.46
C GLY A 145 -8.01 -20.06 9.49
N THR A 146 -7.65 -18.85 9.05
CA THR A 146 -6.42 -18.61 8.29
C THR A 146 -5.18 -19.00 9.10
N VAL A 147 -5.14 -18.66 10.39
CA VAL A 147 -4.06 -19.01 11.31
C VAL A 147 -3.94 -20.51 11.44
N ASP A 148 -5.07 -21.21 11.63
CA ASP A 148 -5.07 -22.67 11.75
C ASP A 148 -4.66 -23.33 10.43
N GLY A 149 -5.16 -22.83 9.30
CA GLY A 149 -4.75 -23.28 7.97
C GLY A 149 -3.31 -22.93 7.60
N LEU A 150 -2.61 -22.08 8.38
CA LEU A 150 -1.19 -21.78 8.23
C LEU A 150 -0.32 -22.53 9.26
N ARG A 151 -0.88 -23.04 10.38
CA ARG A 151 -0.13 -23.72 11.44
C ARG A 151 0.42 -25.07 10.97
N GLY A 152 1.65 -25.39 11.38
CA GLY A 152 2.25 -26.71 11.16
C GLY A 152 2.63 -27.03 9.71
N ILE A 153 2.54 -26.06 8.79
CA ILE A 153 2.85 -26.22 7.37
C ILE A 153 3.85 -25.16 6.91
N ASP A 154 4.74 -25.51 5.97
CA ASP A 154 5.61 -24.57 5.24
C ASP A 154 4.79 -23.71 4.25
N ALA A 155 3.77 -23.00 4.75
CA ALA A 155 2.91 -22.15 3.93
C ALA A 155 3.36 -20.69 3.97
N GLN A 156 3.40 -20.07 2.79
CA GLN A 156 3.78 -18.68 2.64
C GLN A 156 2.76 -17.97 1.78
N CYS A 157 2.09 -16.97 2.33
CA CYS A 157 1.39 -15.99 1.53
C CYS A 157 2.26 -14.74 1.40
N LYS A 158 2.45 -14.24 0.20
CA LYS A 158 3.12 -12.95 -0.05
C LYS A 158 2.05 -11.96 -0.44
N PHE A 159 2.11 -10.75 0.08
CA PHE A 159 1.03 -9.76 -0.12
C PHE A 159 1.60 -8.58 -0.86
N ILE A 160 2.83 -8.18 -0.55
CA ILE A 160 3.53 -7.15 -1.31
C ILE A 160 4.94 -7.66 -1.61
N SER A 161 5.15 -8.18 -2.81
CA SER A 161 6.49 -8.52 -3.31
C SER A 161 7.21 -7.30 -3.85
N THR A 162 8.53 -7.33 -3.97
CA THR A 162 9.29 -6.40 -4.81
C THR A 162 10.44 -7.13 -5.48
N LEU A 163 10.27 -7.51 -6.75
CA LEU A 163 11.28 -8.28 -7.47
C LEU A 163 12.43 -7.39 -7.95
N SER A 164 13.60 -7.48 -7.32
CA SER A 164 14.84 -6.92 -7.88
C SER A 164 15.45 -7.92 -8.87
N VAL A 165 15.50 -7.58 -10.16
CA VAL A 165 16.08 -8.47 -11.17
C VAL A 165 17.61 -8.33 -11.17
N GLY A 166 18.31 -9.17 -10.38
CA GLY A 166 19.77 -9.18 -10.27
C GLY A 166 20.35 -10.49 -9.70
N GLN A 167 21.69 -10.62 -9.64
CA GLN A 167 22.44 -11.84 -9.25
C GLN A 167 22.15 -12.33 -7.81
N TYR A 168 21.41 -11.56 -7.00
CA TYR A 168 21.21 -11.82 -5.58
C TYR A 168 19.80 -12.31 -5.21
N GLY A 169 18.90 -12.53 -6.18
CA GLY A 169 17.58 -13.12 -5.94
C GLY A 169 16.44 -12.10 -5.87
N ASN A 170 15.27 -12.56 -5.40
CA ASN A 170 14.04 -11.80 -5.31
C ASN A 170 13.74 -11.31 -3.87
N GLN A 171 13.44 -10.02 -3.69
CA GLN A 171 13.02 -9.48 -2.39
C GLN A 171 11.50 -9.59 -2.20
N TYR A 172 11.04 -9.99 -1.01
CA TYR A 172 9.61 -10.23 -0.75
C TYR A 172 9.19 -9.74 0.63
N TRP A 173 8.02 -9.11 0.70
CA TRP A 173 7.27 -8.95 1.94
C TRP A 173 6.18 -10.01 2.00
N ASN A 174 6.14 -10.79 3.08
CA ASN A 174 5.26 -11.95 3.12
C ASN A 174 4.80 -12.33 4.53
N ILE A 175 3.55 -12.77 4.63
CA ILE A 175 3.03 -13.46 5.80
C ILE A 175 3.32 -14.93 5.62
N SER A 176 4.16 -15.46 6.48
CA SER A 176 4.53 -16.86 6.39
C SER A 176 4.52 -17.49 7.76
N SER A 177 3.98 -18.68 7.83
CA SER A 177 4.38 -19.64 8.85
C SER A 177 5.69 -20.29 8.38
N PHE A 178 6.67 -20.43 9.27
CA PHE A 178 7.75 -21.42 9.05
C PHE A 178 7.54 -22.52 10.07
N THR A 179 7.84 -23.74 9.62
CA THR A 179 7.79 -24.95 10.42
C THR A 179 8.44 -24.79 11.80
N ASN A 180 7.74 -25.34 12.80
CA ASN A 180 8.12 -25.56 14.21
C ASN A 180 7.59 -24.55 15.24
N SER A 181 6.77 -23.56 14.86
CA SER A 181 6.02 -22.74 15.81
C SER A 181 4.50 -22.99 15.73
N SER A 182 3.83 -22.99 16.88
CA SER A 182 2.35 -22.91 16.99
C SER A 182 1.79 -21.51 16.62
N GLU A 183 2.64 -20.65 16.06
CA GLU A 183 2.39 -19.23 15.82
C GLU A 183 2.60 -18.91 14.33
N VAL A 184 1.75 -18.02 13.80
CA VAL A 184 1.82 -17.48 12.44
C VAL A 184 2.31 -16.03 12.51
N TYR A 185 3.29 -15.70 11.68
CA TYR A 185 3.97 -14.40 11.71
C TYR A 185 3.85 -13.64 10.39
N LEU A 186 3.71 -12.32 10.48
CA LEU A 186 4.12 -11.44 9.38
C LEU A 186 5.64 -11.34 9.39
N ARG A 187 6.27 -11.42 8.22
CA ARG A 187 7.72 -11.28 8.08
C ARG A 187 8.10 -10.31 6.98
N LEU A 188 9.20 -9.63 7.25
CA LEU A 188 9.93 -8.79 6.31
C LEU A 188 11.21 -9.57 6.01
N ASN A 189 11.30 -10.15 4.81
CA ASN A 189 12.45 -10.95 4.42
C ASN A 189 13.34 -10.15 3.47
N PHE A 190 14.56 -9.90 3.92
CA PHE A 190 15.64 -9.38 3.09
C PHE A 190 16.58 -10.54 2.73
N GLU A 191 17.06 -10.58 1.48
CA GLU A 191 17.87 -11.69 0.96
C GLU A 191 19.33 -11.70 1.44
N ASP A 192 19.77 -10.67 2.16
CA ASP A 192 21.08 -10.65 2.83
C ASP A 192 21.15 -11.61 4.05
N GLY A 193 20.09 -12.38 4.30
CA GLY A 193 19.98 -13.31 5.41
C GLY A 193 19.72 -12.64 6.76
N ARG A 194 19.61 -11.30 6.81
CA ARG A 194 19.22 -10.58 8.01
C ARG A 194 17.70 -10.56 8.10
N ILE A 195 17.18 -11.49 8.90
CA ILE A 195 15.78 -11.49 9.31
C ILE A 195 15.54 -10.28 10.21
N SER A 196 15.06 -9.23 9.58
CA SER A 196 14.48 -8.06 10.19
C SER A 196 13.03 -8.37 10.60
N SER A 197 12.81 -9.49 11.30
CA SER A 197 11.46 -9.83 11.75
C SER A 197 11.11 -8.94 12.93
N THR A 198 10.16 -8.02 12.74
CA THR A 198 9.21 -7.73 13.81
C THR A 198 8.17 -8.84 13.73
N PRO A 199 8.20 -9.88 14.59
CA PRO A 199 7.19 -10.94 14.54
C PRO A 199 5.84 -10.35 14.93
N LEU A 200 5.05 -9.97 13.93
CA LEU A 200 3.67 -9.56 14.14
C LEU A 200 2.82 -10.81 14.11
N ARG A 201 2.10 -11.03 15.19
CA ARG A 201 1.33 -12.25 15.40
C ARG A 201 -0.12 -12.01 14.96
N LEU A 202 -0.58 -12.82 14.02
CA LEU A 202 -2.01 -12.89 13.69
C LEU A 202 -2.79 -13.37 14.93
N ASN A 203 -3.96 -12.79 15.19
CA ASN A 203 -4.85 -13.12 16.31
C ASN A 203 -4.26 -12.86 17.72
N GLN A 204 -3.32 -11.92 17.86
CA GLN A 204 -2.85 -11.43 19.17
C GLN A 204 -2.99 -9.91 19.31
N GLY A 205 -4.03 -9.33 18.69
CA GLY A 205 -4.39 -7.91 18.82
C GLY A 205 -3.61 -6.95 17.92
N THR A 206 -2.77 -7.46 17.01
CA THR A 206 -2.12 -6.64 15.96
C THR A 206 -2.92 -6.70 14.65
N ILE A 207 -3.35 -7.90 14.26
CA ILE A 207 -4.22 -8.18 13.11
C ILE A 207 -5.18 -9.26 13.57
N ASN A 208 -6.47 -9.06 13.34
CA ASN A 208 -7.49 -10.05 13.68
C ASN A 208 -8.00 -10.70 12.40
N GLU A 209 -8.33 -11.99 12.49
CA GLU A 209 -9.10 -12.63 11.43
C GLU A 209 -10.49 -12.00 11.32
N ASN A 210 -11.03 -12.05 10.10
CA ASN A 210 -12.32 -11.53 9.70
C ASN A 210 -12.46 -10.00 9.84
N GLU A 211 -11.32 -9.30 9.91
CA GLU A 211 -11.22 -7.85 9.87
C GLU A 211 -10.40 -7.42 8.65
N TRP A 212 -10.85 -6.33 8.02
CA TRP A 212 -10.10 -5.69 6.95
C TRP A 212 -9.04 -4.79 7.57
N HIS A 213 -7.80 -4.98 7.15
CA HIS A 213 -6.65 -4.19 7.58
C HIS A 213 -6.02 -3.53 6.36
N ARG A 214 -5.59 -2.27 6.52
CA ARG A 214 -4.86 -1.56 5.47
C ARG A 214 -3.37 -1.83 5.62
N PHE A 215 -2.74 -2.27 4.53
CA PHE A 215 -1.32 -2.52 4.43
C PHE A 215 -0.70 -1.46 3.53
N ASP A 216 0.26 -0.71 4.05
CA ASP A 216 1.04 0.24 3.26
C ASP A 216 2.52 -0.17 3.23
N LEU A 217 3.15 -0.05 2.07
CA LEU A 217 4.58 -0.19 1.87
C LEU A 217 5.10 1.04 1.14
N ALA A 218 6.10 1.69 1.72
CA ALA A 218 6.71 2.85 1.12
C ALA A 218 8.23 2.67 1.01
N ILE A 219 8.76 2.88 -0.19
CA ILE A 219 10.14 2.60 -0.57
C ILE A 219 10.76 3.85 -1.18
N ASP A 220 11.96 4.21 -0.71
CA ASP A 220 12.79 5.26 -1.31
C ASP A 220 14.25 4.80 -1.41
N THR A 221 14.64 4.41 -2.63
CA THR A 221 16.01 4.01 -2.97
C THR A 221 16.90 5.18 -3.39
N THR A 222 16.37 6.40 -3.49
CA THR A 222 17.18 7.61 -3.79
C THR A 222 18.02 8.05 -2.58
N LYS A 223 17.63 7.64 -1.37
CA LYS A 223 18.37 7.98 -0.16
C LYS A 223 19.74 7.32 -0.15
N ALA A 224 20.68 7.96 0.55
CA ALA A 224 22.03 7.46 0.74
C ALA A 224 22.03 6.03 1.31
N TYR A 225 23.11 5.30 1.03
CA TYR A 225 23.35 3.98 1.58
C TYR A 225 23.13 3.93 3.10
N GLY A 226 22.43 2.90 3.55
CA GLY A 226 21.98 2.75 4.94
C GLY A 226 20.90 3.72 5.41
N LYS A 227 20.31 4.50 4.50
CA LYS A 227 19.12 5.33 4.74
C LYS A 227 18.00 5.08 3.73
N LYS A 228 18.15 4.10 2.83
CA LYS A 228 17.11 3.70 1.87
C LYS A 228 15.90 3.21 2.65
N VAL A 229 14.82 3.99 2.65
CA VAL A 229 13.69 3.74 3.53
C VAL A 229 12.79 2.70 2.89
N SER A 230 12.57 1.59 3.59
CA SER A 230 11.33 0.83 3.45
C SER A 230 10.56 1.03 4.75
N ALA A 231 9.37 1.63 4.67
CA ALA A 231 8.46 1.74 5.80
C ALA A 231 7.22 0.89 5.54
N PHE A 232 6.82 0.11 6.54
CA PHE A 232 5.67 -0.79 6.45
C PHE A 232 4.68 -0.44 7.53
N TYR A 233 3.43 -0.27 7.13
CA TYR A 233 2.35 0.15 7.99
C TYR A 233 1.20 -0.85 7.95
N ILE A 234 0.60 -1.06 9.11
CA ILE A 234 -0.68 -1.76 9.22
C ILE A 234 -1.64 -0.84 9.96
N ASP A 235 -2.77 -0.55 9.33
CA ASP A 235 -3.79 0.38 9.80
C ASP A 235 -3.22 1.74 10.20
N GLY A 236 -2.21 2.22 9.47
CA GLY A 236 -1.52 3.48 9.74
C GLY A 236 -0.44 3.45 10.84
N LYS A 237 -0.22 2.32 11.50
CA LYS A 237 0.87 2.15 12.47
C LYS A 237 2.13 1.60 11.78
N GLU A 238 3.26 2.28 11.96
CA GLU A 238 4.55 1.82 11.43
C GLU A 238 5.09 0.61 12.20
N TYR A 239 5.61 -0.38 11.47
CA TYR A 239 6.16 -1.62 12.02
C TYR A 239 7.61 -1.91 11.62
N THR A 240 8.20 -1.03 10.80
CA THR A 240 9.63 -0.98 10.53
C THR A 240 10.37 -0.25 11.64
N ASN A 241 11.47 -0.81 12.14
CA ASN A 241 12.37 -0.11 13.06
C ASN A 241 13.55 0.52 12.28
N GLU A 242 14.32 1.41 12.91
CA GLU A 242 15.45 2.07 12.24
C GLU A 242 16.48 1.08 11.68
N SER A 243 16.75 -0.02 12.40
CA SER A 243 17.62 -1.15 11.99
C SER A 243 17.15 -1.89 10.74
N ASN A 244 15.89 -1.69 10.34
CA ASN A 244 15.19 -2.38 9.25
C ASN A 244 15.06 -1.50 7.99
N ARG A 245 15.48 -0.23 8.04
CA ARG A 245 15.48 0.72 6.92
C ARG A 245 16.77 0.62 6.07
N TYR A 246 17.34 -0.57 5.96
CA TYR A 246 18.63 -0.78 5.29
C TYR A 246 18.45 -1.72 4.11
N PHE A 247 18.52 -1.18 2.90
CA PHE A 247 18.98 -1.95 1.75
C PHE A 247 20.51 -1.99 1.82
N LEU A 248 21.08 -3.13 2.16
CA LEU A 248 22.50 -3.36 1.91
C LEU A 248 22.65 -3.64 0.42
N GLU A 249 22.98 -2.63 -0.37
CA GLU A 249 23.67 -2.91 -1.63
C GLU A 249 25.03 -3.51 -1.30
N SER A 250 25.34 -4.67 -1.88
CA SER A 250 26.73 -5.08 -2.01
C SER A 250 27.49 -3.94 -2.73
N PRO A 251 28.69 -3.54 -2.27
CA PRO A 251 29.52 -2.53 -2.93
C PRO A 251 29.79 -2.80 -4.43
N ASP A 252 29.58 -4.04 -4.88
CA ASP A 252 29.94 -4.52 -6.22
C ASP A 252 28.88 -4.25 -7.30
N CYS A 253 27.77 -3.57 -7.01
CA CYS A 253 26.69 -3.36 -7.98
C CYS A 253 26.97 -2.31 -9.09
N HIS A 254 28.22 -1.83 -9.22
CA HIS A 254 28.53 -0.62 -9.99
C HIS A 254 29.45 -0.74 -11.20
N SER A 255 29.93 -1.91 -11.62
CA SER A 255 30.94 -1.93 -12.71
C SER A 255 30.74 -2.88 -13.88
N ASP A 256 30.03 -4.00 -13.76
CA ASP A 256 29.96 -4.95 -14.88
C ASP A 256 28.60 -4.97 -15.58
N GLY A 257 28.43 -4.03 -16.52
CA GLY A 257 27.88 -4.27 -17.87
C GLY A 257 26.51 -4.91 -18.09
N GLY A 258 25.72 -5.26 -17.07
CA GLY A 258 24.43 -5.93 -17.30
C GLY A 258 23.63 -6.41 -16.08
N TYR A 259 24.08 -6.13 -14.86
CA TYR A 259 23.42 -6.66 -13.65
C TYR A 259 22.88 -5.53 -12.77
N GLY A 260 21.56 -5.44 -12.68
CA GLY A 260 20.84 -4.31 -12.09
C GLY A 260 20.91 -4.27 -10.56
N CYS A 261 21.19 -3.08 -10.02
CA CYS A 261 20.54 -2.58 -8.82
C CYS A 261 19.02 -2.83 -8.89
N PRO A 262 18.25 -2.84 -7.78
CA PRO A 262 16.80 -2.86 -7.83
C PRO A 262 16.28 -1.66 -8.64
N ARG A 263 16.09 -1.86 -9.95
CA ARG A 263 15.57 -0.87 -10.90
C ARG A 263 14.10 -1.13 -11.19
N GLU A 264 13.58 -2.27 -10.75
CA GLU A 264 12.24 -2.76 -11.04
C GLU A 264 11.62 -3.21 -9.71
N PHE A 265 10.39 -2.78 -9.46
CA PHE A 265 9.66 -3.12 -8.24
C PHE A 265 8.33 -3.76 -8.62
N SER A 266 8.24 -5.09 -8.67
CA SER A 266 6.96 -5.78 -8.87
C SER A 266 6.19 -5.93 -7.56
N GLY A 267 5.26 -5.03 -7.27
CA GLY A 267 4.29 -5.13 -6.17
C GLY A 267 3.35 -6.31 -6.36
N SER A 268 3.67 -7.51 -5.85
CA SER A 268 2.83 -8.69 -6.06
C SER A 268 2.07 -9.17 -4.83
N PHE A 269 0.75 -9.34 -5.01
CA PHE A 269 -0.13 -10.08 -4.10
C PHE A 269 -0.14 -11.56 -4.52
N VAL A 270 0.60 -12.42 -3.83
CA VAL A 270 0.86 -13.82 -4.20
C VAL A 270 0.47 -14.80 -3.09
N VAL A 271 -0.53 -15.63 -3.32
CA VAL A 271 -0.80 -16.75 -2.42
C VAL A 271 -0.09 -18.01 -2.94
N ARG A 272 1.09 -18.38 -2.40
CA ARG A 272 1.90 -19.53 -2.88
C ARG A 272 1.83 -20.72 -1.91
N TYR A 273 1.51 -21.91 -2.42
CA TYR A 273 1.18 -23.06 -1.57
C TYR A 273 1.96 -24.33 -1.88
N PHE A 274 2.24 -25.11 -0.82
CA PHE A 274 2.81 -26.46 -0.93
C PHE A 274 1.89 -27.63 -0.48
N ARG A 275 0.76 -27.42 0.24
CA ARG A 275 -0.12 -28.55 0.73
C ARG A 275 -1.65 -28.26 0.79
N THR A 276 -2.46 -29.27 1.16
CA THR A 276 -3.87 -29.54 0.79
C THR A 276 -4.99 -28.74 1.47
N GLU A 277 -4.70 -27.89 2.46
CA GLU A 277 -5.74 -27.12 3.16
C GLU A 277 -6.04 -25.79 2.47
N ASN A 278 -7.32 -25.40 2.50
CA ASN A 278 -7.81 -24.20 1.83
C ASN A 278 -7.81 -23.04 2.83
N PHE A 279 -7.03 -22.00 2.56
CA PHE A 279 -7.31 -20.67 3.11
C PHE A 279 -7.42 -19.64 1.98
N TYR A 280 -8.12 -18.56 2.28
CA TYR A 280 -8.29 -17.44 1.36
C TYR A 280 -7.61 -16.21 1.94
N VAL A 281 -7.20 -15.30 1.07
CA VAL A 281 -6.93 -13.92 1.44
C VAL A 281 -7.75 -13.06 0.50
N TYR A 282 -8.42 -12.06 1.06
CA TYR A 282 -9.19 -11.09 0.32
C TYR A 282 -8.39 -9.79 0.18
N PHE A 283 -8.50 -9.15 -0.99
CA PHE A 283 -7.86 -7.88 -1.29
C PHE A 283 -8.86 -6.91 -1.89
N ASP A 284 -8.66 -5.63 -1.60
CA ASP A 284 -9.44 -4.53 -2.12
C ASP A 284 -8.62 -3.23 -2.16
N ASP A 285 -9.06 -2.25 -2.95
CA ASP A 285 -8.47 -0.90 -3.03
C ASP A 285 -6.94 -0.95 -3.24
N LEU A 286 -6.52 -1.69 -4.27
CA LEU A 286 -5.12 -1.81 -4.66
C LEU A 286 -4.63 -0.49 -5.24
N TYR A 287 -3.56 0.05 -4.67
CA TYR A 287 -2.99 1.34 -5.05
C TYR A 287 -1.48 1.24 -5.17
N VAL A 288 -0.93 1.72 -6.28
CA VAL A 288 0.51 1.82 -6.51
C VAL A 288 0.84 3.19 -7.06
N ASN A 289 1.86 3.84 -6.51
CA ASN A 289 2.30 5.16 -6.94
C ASN A 289 3.83 5.26 -6.92
N ASN A 290 4.45 5.99 -7.86
CA ASN A 290 5.91 6.16 -7.91
C ASN A 290 6.38 7.45 -7.21
N THR A 291 5.57 7.96 -6.30
CA THR A 291 5.84 9.12 -5.44
C THR A 291 5.16 8.92 -4.10
N TRP A 292 5.61 9.66 -3.09
CA TRP A 292 4.91 9.77 -1.81
C TRP A 292 3.65 10.65 -1.91
N ALA A 293 3.57 11.48 -2.94
CA ALA A 293 2.51 12.46 -3.13
C ALA A 293 1.15 11.76 -3.32
N ARG A 294 0.20 12.03 -2.42
CA ARG A 294 -1.13 11.39 -2.43
C ARG A 294 -2.13 12.20 -1.61
N VAL A 295 -3.41 11.90 -1.80
CA VAL A 295 -4.50 12.43 -0.98
C VAL A 295 -5.08 11.30 -0.15
N GLU A 296 -5.30 11.57 1.13
CA GLU A 296 -5.95 10.62 2.05
C GLU A 296 -7.07 11.31 2.83
N ILE A 297 -8.09 10.54 3.20
CA ILE A 297 -9.15 10.95 4.11
C ILE A 297 -9.00 10.15 5.40
N SER A 298 -9.00 10.81 6.55
CA SER A 298 -8.91 10.14 7.85
C SER A 298 -10.00 10.60 8.82
N GLU A 299 -10.34 9.74 9.77
CA GLU A 299 -11.22 10.07 10.90
C GLU A 299 -10.62 11.15 11.83
N ASN A 300 -9.29 11.30 11.84
CA ASN A 300 -8.59 12.21 12.74
C ASN A 300 -8.17 13.51 12.06
N SER A 301 -8.24 14.61 12.81
CA SER A 301 -7.92 15.97 12.32
C SER A 301 -6.44 16.27 12.16
N THR A 302 -5.59 15.43 12.76
CA THR A 302 -4.14 15.60 12.77
C THR A 302 -3.49 14.41 12.09
N TRP A 303 -2.59 14.70 11.15
CA TRP A 303 -1.84 13.64 10.49
C TRP A 303 -0.90 12.98 11.48
N ASN A 304 -1.00 11.65 11.59
CA ASN A 304 -0.03 10.84 12.29
C ASN A 304 0.25 9.59 11.47
N GLU A 305 1.46 9.50 10.92
CA GLU A 305 1.90 8.35 10.13
C GLU A 305 2.24 7.14 11.00
N THR A 306 2.25 7.29 12.32
CA THR A 306 2.68 6.24 13.27
C THR A 306 1.56 5.73 14.17
N ALA A 307 0.41 6.40 14.18
CA ALA A 307 -0.76 5.97 14.94
C ALA A 307 -1.67 5.11 14.09
N SER A 308 -2.31 4.12 14.72
CA SER A 308 -3.37 3.40 14.04
C SER A 308 -4.53 4.35 13.79
N LEU A 309 -4.88 4.55 12.52
CA LEU A 309 -5.88 5.50 12.05
C LEU A 309 -6.65 4.88 10.90
N HIS A 310 -7.97 5.00 10.92
CA HIS A 310 -8.75 4.77 9.72
C HIS A 310 -8.40 5.84 8.68
N LYS A 311 -7.76 5.41 7.58
CA LYS A 311 -7.40 6.25 6.44
C LYS A 311 -7.84 5.61 5.13
N GLU A 312 -8.50 6.37 4.26
CA GLU A 312 -8.91 5.95 2.92
C GLU A 312 -8.13 6.74 1.86
N ILE A 313 -7.41 6.01 1.00
CA ILE A 313 -6.63 6.62 -0.08
C ILE A 313 -7.57 7.14 -1.17
N GLN A 314 -7.25 8.31 -1.72
CA GLN A 314 -8.04 8.94 -2.76
C GLN A 314 -7.34 8.86 -4.12
N VAL A 315 -8.12 8.73 -5.18
CA VAL A 315 -7.60 8.54 -6.54
C VAL A 315 -7.43 9.90 -7.21
N SER A 316 -6.22 10.44 -7.12
CA SER A 316 -5.86 11.73 -7.73
C SER A 316 -5.95 11.67 -9.25
N LYS A 317 -6.43 12.76 -9.87
CA LYS A 317 -6.60 12.95 -11.32
C LYS A 317 -5.75 14.09 -11.86
N ILE A 318 -5.74 15.21 -11.15
CA ILE A 318 -4.95 16.39 -11.52
C ILE A 318 -4.17 16.85 -10.30
N TRP A 319 -2.89 17.15 -10.50
CA TRP A 319 -2.02 17.63 -9.43
C TRP A 319 -1.19 18.80 -9.92
N SER A 320 -1.16 19.84 -9.11
CA SER A 320 -0.30 21.01 -9.27
C SER A 320 0.12 21.49 -7.90
N GLU A 321 1.05 22.43 -7.84
CA GLU A 321 1.54 23.00 -6.58
C GLU A 321 0.43 23.63 -5.72
N ASN A 322 -0.67 24.07 -6.35
CA ASN A 322 -1.73 24.85 -5.69
C ASN A 322 -3.13 24.22 -5.79
N SER A 323 -3.29 23.11 -6.52
CA SER A 323 -4.59 22.46 -6.68
C SER A 323 -4.43 20.96 -6.94
N ILE A 324 -5.31 20.18 -6.32
CA ILE A 324 -5.43 18.73 -6.52
C ILE A 324 -6.88 18.40 -6.82
N THR A 325 -7.14 17.68 -7.91
CA THR A 325 -8.45 17.11 -8.25
C THR A 325 -8.38 15.60 -8.09
N PHE A 326 -9.38 14.99 -7.44
CA PHE A 326 -9.43 13.55 -7.20
C PHE A 326 -10.87 13.02 -7.17
N THR A 327 -11.02 11.72 -7.39
CA THR A 327 -12.29 11.01 -7.16
C THR A 327 -12.38 10.58 -5.70
N VAL A 328 -13.51 10.87 -5.05
CA VAL A 328 -13.75 10.51 -3.65
C VAL A 328 -13.94 9.00 -3.51
N ASN A 329 -12.98 8.34 -2.86
CA ASN A 329 -13.13 7.01 -2.29
C ASN A 329 -13.62 7.15 -0.85
N GLN A 330 -14.90 6.88 -0.61
CA GLN A 330 -15.48 6.91 0.75
C GLN A 330 -14.99 5.72 1.57
N GLY A 331 -14.65 4.61 0.91
CA GLY A 331 -14.30 3.37 1.57
C GLY A 331 -15.31 2.98 2.64
N SER A 332 -14.81 2.70 3.84
CA SER A 332 -15.64 2.21 4.95
C SER A 332 -16.29 3.30 5.82
N PHE A 333 -16.03 4.59 5.54
CA PHE A 333 -16.74 5.70 6.19
C PHE A 333 -18.24 5.66 5.89
N GLN A 334 -19.05 6.14 6.84
CA GLN A 334 -20.51 6.24 6.74
C GLN A 334 -20.97 7.62 6.32
N ASN A 335 -22.17 7.67 5.74
CA ASN A 335 -22.85 8.92 5.48
C ASN A 335 -23.10 9.64 6.82
N GLY A 336 -22.75 10.93 6.87
CA GLY A 336 -22.77 11.74 8.09
C GLY A 336 -21.47 11.69 8.90
N ASP A 337 -20.53 10.79 8.59
CA ASP A 337 -19.25 10.77 9.28
C ASP A 337 -18.49 12.07 9.02
N THR A 338 -17.92 12.62 10.10
CA THR A 338 -16.93 13.69 10.00
C THR A 338 -15.56 13.06 9.75
N ALA A 339 -14.88 13.54 8.72
CA ALA A 339 -13.53 13.12 8.39
C ALA A 339 -12.68 14.35 7.98
N TYR A 340 -11.42 14.10 7.64
CA TYR A 340 -10.45 15.14 7.34
C TYR A 340 -9.63 14.76 6.10
N ILE A 341 -9.58 15.66 5.12
CA ILE A 341 -8.75 15.50 3.92
C ILE A 341 -7.32 15.95 4.25
N PHE A 342 -6.35 15.18 3.79
CA PHE A 342 -4.93 15.47 3.84
C PHE A 342 -4.33 15.41 2.44
N ALA A 343 -3.47 16.37 2.13
CA ALA A 343 -2.56 16.29 0.99
C ALA A 343 -1.16 15.95 1.52
N VAL A 344 -0.58 14.86 1.03
CA VAL A 344 0.80 14.46 1.28
C VAL A 344 1.61 14.82 0.04
N ASP A 345 2.76 15.49 0.21
CA ASP A 345 3.65 15.86 -0.90
C ASP A 345 4.64 14.73 -1.27
N GLU A 346 5.47 14.98 -2.28
CA GLU A 346 6.50 14.04 -2.76
C GLU A 346 7.58 13.72 -1.72
N ASN A 347 7.67 14.50 -0.64
CA ASN A 347 8.60 14.27 0.46
C ASN A 347 7.95 13.51 1.62
N GLY A 348 6.67 13.14 1.50
CA GLY A 348 5.91 12.46 2.55
C GLY A 348 5.41 13.40 3.66
N VAL A 349 5.46 14.72 3.46
CA VAL A 349 4.95 15.69 4.43
C VAL A 349 3.47 15.94 4.16
N ALA A 350 2.65 15.75 5.20
CA ALA A 350 1.21 15.96 5.11
C ALA A 350 0.80 17.39 5.50
N SER A 351 -0.31 17.85 4.93
CA SER A 351 -0.99 19.07 5.35
C SER A 351 -1.64 18.93 6.72
N ASN A 352 -2.13 20.05 7.27
CA ASN A 352 -3.18 19.98 8.30
C ASN A 352 -4.46 19.38 7.71
N GLY A 353 -5.25 18.71 8.55
CA GLY A 353 -6.49 18.07 8.15
C GLY A 353 -7.59 19.09 7.86
N LYS A 354 -8.22 19.00 6.69
CA LYS A 354 -9.36 19.85 6.31
C LYS A 354 -10.66 19.08 6.52
N LYS A 355 -11.48 19.55 7.46
CA LYS A 355 -12.74 18.89 7.86
C LYS A 355 -13.73 18.79 6.69
N ILE A 356 -14.35 17.62 6.57
CA ILE A 356 -15.43 17.28 5.65
C ILE A 356 -16.50 16.44 6.34
N VAL A 357 -17.64 16.28 5.67
CA VAL A 357 -18.71 15.35 6.04
C VAL A 357 -19.13 14.54 4.82
N PHE A 358 -19.29 13.22 4.97
CA PHE A 358 -19.85 12.39 3.90
C PHE A 358 -21.35 12.61 3.75
N SER A 359 -21.81 12.85 2.54
CA SER A 359 -23.21 13.03 2.20
C SER A 359 -23.90 11.68 1.99
N ALA A 360 -25.24 11.65 2.06
CA ALA A 360 -26.01 10.43 1.82
C ALA A 360 -26.12 10.05 0.33
N GLU A 361 -25.73 10.92 -0.58
CA GLU A 361 -25.86 10.71 -2.01
C GLU A 361 -24.66 9.91 -2.56
N GLY A 362 -24.91 8.80 -3.27
CA GLY A 362 -23.90 8.13 -4.11
C GLY A 362 -23.15 6.94 -3.51
N GLN A 363 -23.58 6.36 -2.38
CA GLN A 363 -22.99 5.09 -1.93
C GLN A 363 -23.38 3.92 -2.85
N CYS A 364 -22.49 2.93 -2.93
CA CYS A 364 -22.94 1.58 -3.22
C CYS A 364 -23.65 1.04 -1.97
N ASP A 365 -24.98 0.94 -2.03
CA ASP A 365 -25.82 0.39 -0.96
C ASP A 365 -25.51 -1.10 -0.73
N ILE A 366 -24.48 -1.39 0.06
CA ILE A 366 -24.31 -2.74 0.62
C ILE A 366 -24.24 -2.59 2.14
N ALA A 367 -25.37 -2.88 2.77
CA ALA A 367 -25.47 -3.04 4.22
C ALA A 367 -24.39 -4.02 4.70
N ARG A 368 -23.83 -3.76 5.90
CA ARG A 368 -22.92 -4.66 6.63
C ARG A 368 -23.33 -6.11 6.38
N PRO A 369 -22.48 -6.99 5.83
CA PRO A 369 -22.73 -8.42 5.89
C PRO A 369 -22.90 -8.72 7.37
N GLY A 370 -24.13 -9.05 7.79
CA GLY A 370 -24.37 -9.55 9.13
C GLY A 370 -23.36 -10.66 9.35
N SER A 371 -22.67 -10.61 10.49
CA SER A 371 -21.68 -11.60 10.90
C SER A 371 -22.06 -12.98 10.36
N VAL A 372 -21.40 -13.40 9.28
CA VAL A 372 -21.68 -14.70 8.69
C VAL A 372 -21.13 -15.67 9.72
N THR A 373 -22.04 -16.32 10.44
CA THR A 373 -21.70 -17.52 11.19
C THR A 373 -21.17 -18.49 10.16
N VAL A 374 -19.83 -18.61 10.09
CA VAL A 374 -19.20 -19.66 9.30
C VAL A 374 -19.75 -20.96 9.86
N GLY A 375 -20.55 -21.66 9.06
CA GLY A 375 -20.97 -23.01 9.39
C GLY A 375 -19.70 -23.80 9.68
N ALA A 376 -19.63 -24.36 10.89
CA ALA A 376 -18.50 -25.18 11.31
C ALA A 376 -18.17 -26.19 10.20
N PHE A 377 -16.92 -26.16 9.73
CA PHE A 377 -16.35 -27.24 8.93
C PHE A 377 -15.91 -28.36 9.86
#